data_AF-A0A161M3G1-F1
#
_entry.id   AF-A0A161M3G1-F1
#
_cell.length_a   1.000
_cell.length_b   1.000
_cell.length_c   1.000
_cell.angle_alpha   90.00
_cell.angle_beta   90.00
_cell.angle_gamma   90.00
#
_symmetry.space_group_name_H-M   'P 1'
#
loop_
_entity.id
_entity.type
_entity.pdbx_description
1 polymer ?
#
loop_
_entity_poly.entity_id
_entity_poly.type
_entity_poly.pdbx_seq_one_letter_code
_entity_poly.pdbx_strand_id
1 'polypeptide(L)'
;QAAKALDETVELSKAVETAMTLTSPMDTLIVVTADHSHTMSMSGYPGRGADILKFAGKSDIDDMPYTILSYANGIHAGRYFINSNDLGHPNSLYPALAPMTDETHSGEDVAVYSSGPWSHMLSGVYEQTLIPATLMFASCIGPSLTACNHYNFRQPKIVS
;
A
#
# COMPACT_ATOMS: atom_id res chain seq x y z
N GLN A 1 5.86 -13.72 -8.45
CA GLN A 1 5.89 -12.28 -8.10
C GLN A 1 4.59 -11.84 -7.45
N ALA A 2 3.48 -11.69 -8.18
CA ALA A 2 2.22 -11.17 -7.61
C ALA A 2 1.66 -12.03 -6.46
N ALA A 3 1.71 -13.37 -6.58
CA ALA A 3 1.27 -14.27 -5.51
C ALA A 3 1.99 -14.02 -4.19
N LYS A 4 3.34 -13.90 -4.23
CA LYS A 4 4.14 -13.55 -3.05
C LYS A 4 3.84 -12.15 -2.55
N ALA A 5 3.75 -11.16 -3.44
CA ALA A 5 3.48 -9.78 -3.04
C ALA A 5 2.16 -9.65 -2.27
N LEU A 6 1.10 -10.35 -2.73
CA LEU A 6 -0.17 -10.37 -2.04
C LEU A 6 -0.14 -11.17 -0.74
N ASP A 7 0.58 -12.30 -0.70
CA ASP A 7 0.77 -13.10 0.52
C ASP A 7 1.49 -12.30 1.61
N GLU A 8 2.60 -11.64 1.29
CA GLU A 8 3.32 -10.76 2.21
C GLU A 8 2.45 -9.56 2.67
N THR A 9 1.61 -9.02 1.78
CA THR A 9 0.65 -7.96 2.13
C THR A 9 -0.41 -8.47 3.13
N VAL A 10 -0.86 -9.72 2.98
CA VAL A 10 -1.76 -10.36 3.94
C VAL A 10 -1.06 -10.58 5.29
N GLU A 11 0.20 -10.98 5.30
CA GLU A 11 0.98 -11.12 6.54
C GLU A 11 1.19 -9.76 7.24
N LEU A 12 1.46 -8.68 6.49
CA LEU A 12 1.46 -7.32 7.05
C LEU A 12 0.10 -6.95 7.66
N SER A 13 -1.01 -7.28 7.00
CA SER A 13 -2.35 -7.03 7.53
C SER A 13 -2.58 -7.77 8.86
N LYS A 14 -2.13 -9.01 8.99
CA LYS A 14 -2.21 -9.78 10.25
C LYS A 14 -1.32 -9.19 11.35
N ALA A 15 -0.16 -8.65 11.00
CA ALA A 15 0.71 -7.96 11.95
C ALA A 15 0.05 -6.67 12.46
N VAL A 16 -0.60 -5.90 11.59
CA VAL A 16 -1.38 -4.71 11.97
C VAL A 16 -2.54 -5.09 12.89
N GLU A 17 -3.31 -6.14 12.54
CA GLU A 17 -4.39 -6.65 13.40
C GLU A 17 -3.87 -7.04 14.78
N THR A 18 -2.76 -7.77 14.82
CA THR A 18 -2.10 -8.14 16.08
C THR A 18 -1.72 -6.91 16.89
N ALA A 19 -1.09 -5.89 16.28
CA ALA A 19 -0.73 -4.65 16.97
C ALA A 19 -1.96 -3.94 17.54
N MET A 20 -3.08 -3.88 16.78
CA MET A 20 -4.33 -3.30 17.25
C MET A 20 -4.93 -4.06 18.44
N THR A 21 -4.77 -5.39 18.52
CA THR A 21 -5.25 -6.18 19.68
C THR A 21 -4.38 -6.03 20.92
N LEU A 22 -3.09 -5.72 20.73
CA LEU A 22 -2.10 -5.60 21.81
C LEU A 22 -1.97 -4.17 22.37
N THR A 23 -2.64 -3.19 21.75
CA THR A 23 -2.49 -1.77 22.10
C THR A 23 -3.85 -1.11 22.30
N SER A 24 -3.85 0.08 22.92
CA SER A 24 -5.06 0.85 23.15
C SER A 24 -5.15 2.02 22.16
N PRO A 25 -6.28 2.22 21.45
CA PRO A 25 -6.45 3.38 20.58
C PRO A 25 -6.51 4.70 21.36
N MET A 26 -6.56 4.67 22.70
CA MET A 26 -6.54 5.86 23.54
C MET A 26 -5.13 6.45 23.73
N ASP A 27 -4.09 5.63 23.61
CA ASP A 27 -2.70 6.03 23.88
C ASP A 27 -1.72 5.62 22.78
N THR A 28 -2.15 4.83 21.80
CA THR A 28 -1.31 4.32 20.73
C THR A 28 -1.81 4.83 19.38
N LEU A 29 -0.93 5.54 18.66
CA LEU A 29 -1.15 5.93 17.26
C LEU A 29 -0.52 4.87 16.34
N ILE A 30 -1.37 4.15 15.60
CA ILE A 30 -0.94 3.21 14.55
C ILE A 30 -1.11 3.91 13.20
N VAL A 31 -0.06 3.91 12.39
CA VAL A 31 -0.06 4.43 11.02
C VAL A 31 0.45 3.35 10.08
N VAL A 32 -0.29 3.09 9.00
CA VAL A 32 0.06 2.14 7.94
C VAL A 32 0.14 2.89 6.62
N THR A 33 1.26 2.75 5.91
CA THR A 33 1.51 3.39 4.61
C THR A 33 2.43 2.49 3.79
N ALA A 34 2.60 2.82 2.51
CA ALA A 34 3.73 2.38 1.72
C ALA A 34 4.77 3.52 1.59
N ASP A 35 5.99 3.17 1.23
CA ASP A 35 7.04 4.11 0.84
C ASP A 35 6.89 4.56 -0.62
N HIS A 36 6.45 3.63 -1.48
CA HIS A 36 6.03 3.85 -2.87
C HIS A 36 5.11 2.71 -3.34
N SER A 37 4.63 2.77 -4.58
CA SER A 37 3.86 1.69 -5.19
C SER A 37 4.70 0.89 -6.19
N HIS A 38 4.04 0.03 -6.96
CA HIS A 38 4.56 -0.79 -8.05
C HIS A 38 3.63 -0.72 -9.25
N THR A 39 4.12 -1.03 -10.44
CA THR A 39 3.39 -0.94 -11.71
C THR A 39 2.30 -2.02 -11.89
N MET A 40 1.87 -2.64 -10.80
CA MET A 40 0.80 -3.64 -10.79
C MET A 40 -0.52 -3.00 -11.18
N SER A 41 -1.27 -3.66 -12.06
CA SER A 41 -2.62 -3.29 -12.44
C SER A 41 -3.57 -4.47 -12.24
N MET A 42 -4.83 -4.16 -11.92
CA MET A 42 -5.93 -5.12 -11.79
C MET A 42 -6.91 -4.92 -12.95
N SER A 43 -6.88 -5.85 -13.90
CA SER A 43 -7.69 -5.83 -15.11
C SER A 43 -9.09 -6.42 -14.89
N GLY A 44 -10.08 -5.82 -15.54
CA GLY A 44 -11.46 -6.32 -15.60
C GLY A 44 -11.64 -7.44 -16.64
N TYR A 45 -12.73 -8.22 -16.61
CA TYR A 45 -13.91 -8.13 -15.75
C TYR A 45 -14.20 -9.47 -15.05
N PRO A 46 -13.32 -9.95 -14.14
CA PRO A 46 -13.56 -11.20 -13.44
C PRO A 46 -14.84 -11.12 -12.59
N GLY A 47 -15.58 -12.23 -12.52
CA GLY A 47 -16.74 -12.35 -11.64
C GLY A 47 -16.35 -12.24 -10.15
N ARG A 48 -17.29 -11.81 -9.30
CA ARG A 48 -17.07 -11.78 -7.84
C ARG A 48 -16.70 -13.19 -7.33
N GLY A 49 -15.66 -13.26 -6.51
CA GLY A 49 -15.15 -14.52 -5.94
C GLY A 49 -14.18 -15.27 -6.85
N ALA A 50 -13.86 -14.73 -8.04
CA ALA A 50 -12.76 -15.25 -8.84
C ALA A 50 -11.42 -15.12 -8.10
N ASP A 51 -10.55 -16.10 -8.29
CA ASP A 51 -9.18 -16.07 -7.78
C ASP A 51 -8.39 -14.95 -8.47
N ILE A 52 -7.94 -13.96 -7.69
CA ILE A 52 -7.20 -12.78 -8.16
C ILE A 52 -5.92 -13.15 -8.91
N LEU A 53 -5.37 -14.35 -8.66
CA LEU A 53 -4.14 -14.84 -9.29
C LEU A 53 -4.39 -15.49 -10.66
N LYS A 54 -5.63 -15.54 -11.13
CA LYS A 54 -6.01 -16.25 -12.37
C LYS A 54 -6.39 -15.30 -13.50
N PHE A 55 -6.95 -15.87 -14.57
CA PHE A 55 -7.38 -15.14 -15.75
C PHE A 55 -8.58 -14.25 -15.47
N ALA A 56 -8.57 -13.05 -16.05
CA ALA A 56 -9.71 -12.16 -16.09
C ALA A 56 -10.64 -12.51 -17.26
N GLY A 57 -10.09 -12.99 -18.38
CA GLY A 57 -10.84 -13.33 -19.57
C GLY A 57 -9.94 -13.64 -20.76
N LYS A 58 -10.49 -13.45 -21.97
CA LYS A 58 -9.77 -13.55 -23.25
C LYS A 58 -9.82 -12.21 -23.98
N SER A 59 -8.72 -11.88 -24.65
CA SER A 59 -8.63 -10.71 -25.52
C SER A 59 -9.53 -10.89 -26.75
N ASP A 60 -10.21 -9.83 -27.15
CA ASP A 60 -11.05 -9.78 -28.36
C ASP A 60 -10.25 -9.59 -29.66
N ILE A 61 -8.94 -9.32 -29.54
CA ILE A 61 -8.03 -9.13 -30.68
C ILE A 61 -7.35 -10.44 -31.08
N ASP A 62 -6.86 -11.21 -30.12
CA ASP A 62 -6.01 -12.40 -30.36
C ASP A 62 -6.54 -13.71 -29.74
N ASP A 63 -7.72 -13.68 -29.11
CA ASP A 63 -8.38 -14.80 -28.41
C ASP A 63 -7.51 -15.49 -27.32
N MET A 64 -6.35 -14.93 -26.98
CA MET A 64 -5.49 -15.46 -25.93
C MET A 64 -5.99 -14.99 -24.55
N PRO A 65 -5.83 -15.81 -23.49
CA PRO A 65 -6.22 -15.42 -22.15
C PRO A 65 -5.34 -14.26 -21.63
N TYR A 66 -5.90 -13.44 -20.74
CA TYR A 66 -5.16 -12.43 -19.99
C TYR A 66 -5.48 -12.51 -18.49
N THR A 67 -4.51 -12.16 -17.66
CA THR A 67 -4.59 -12.27 -16.20
C THR A 67 -5.33 -11.10 -15.57
N ILE A 68 -5.90 -11.31 -14.38
CA ILE A 68 -6.44 -10.20 -13.58
C ILE A 68 -5.28 -9.27 -13.18
N LEU A 69 -4.16 -9.82 -12.72
CA LEU A 69 -2.97 -9.04 -12.38
C LEU A 69 -1.98 -8.97 -13.53
N SER A 70 -1.45 -7.81 -13.81
CA SER A 70 -0.36 -7.59 -14.76
C SER A 70 0.53 -6.44 -14.28
N TYR A 71 1.70 -6.29 -14.89
CA TYR A 71 2.63 -5.20 -14.60
C TYR A 71 2.90 -4.35 -15.85
N ALA A 72 3.29 -3.08 -15.69
CA ALA A 72 3.69 -2.27 -16.82
C ALA A 72 5.07 -2.68 -17.36
N ASN A 73 5.96 -3.18 -16.49
CA ASN A 73 7.26 -3.70 -16.88
C ASN A 73 7.68 -4.91 -16.05
N GLY A 74 8.70 -5.63 -16.51
CA GLY A 74 9.24 -6.81 -15.83
C GLY A 74 9.71 -7.91 -16.77
N ILE A 75 10.14 -9.02 -16.19
CA ILE A 75 10.89 -10.08 -16.91
C ILE A 75 10.05 -10.83 -17.93
N HIS A 76 8.74 -10.94 -17.70
CA HIS A 76 7.84 -11.74 -18.52
C HIS A 76 6.98 -10.86 -19.43
N ALA A 77 7.68 -10.04 -20.23
CA ALA A 77 7.06 -9.03 -21.07
C ALA A 77 6.65 -9.52 -22.46
N GLY A 78 5.64 -8.87 -23.02
CA GLY A 78 5.11 -9.14 -24.35
C GLY A 78 3.85 -10.00 -24.33
N ARG A 79 3.28 -10.21 -25.52
CA ARG A 79 2.06 -11.00 -25.70
C ARG A 79 2.39 -12.45 -26.03
N TYR A 80 2.03 -13.38 -25.15
CA TYR A 80 2.20 -14.81 -25.32
C TYR A 80 1.06 -15.58 -24.63
N PHE A 81 0.94 -16.87 -24.96
CA PHE A 81 -0.02 -17.76 -24.32
C PHE A 81 0.48 -18.15 -22.93
N ILE A 82 -0.38 -17.99 -21.92
CA ILE A 82 -0.11 -18.37 -20.54
C ILE A 82 -0.96 -19.59 -20.22
N ASN A 83 -0.37 -20.62 -19.60
CA ASN A 83 -1.14 -21.74 -19.09
C ASN A 83 -1.70 -21.39 -17.69
N SER A 84 -2.98 -21.70 -17.42
CA SER A 84 -3.59 -21.47 -16.10
C SER A 84 -2.86 -22.16 -14.95
N ASN A 85 -2.16 -23.26 -15.25
CA ASN A 85 -1.37 -24.04 -14.28
C ASN A 85 -0.08 -23.33 -13.88
N ASP A 86 0.42 -22.42 -14.71
CA ASP A 86 1.62 -21.62 -14.40
C ASP A 86 1.32 -20.43 -13.48
N LEU A 87 0.03 -20.19 -13.19
CA LEU A 87 -0.45 -19.09 -12.36
C LEU A 87 -0.80 -19.53 -10.94
N GLY A 88 -0.65 -18.62 -9.99
CA GLY A 88 -0.99 -18.84 -8.57
C GLY A 88 0.13 -19.48 -7.73
N HIS A 89 1.23 -19.91 -8.34
CA HIS A 89 2.40 -20.34 -7.58
C HIS A 89 3.23 -19.13 -7.10
N PRO A 90 3.97 -19.25 -5.97
CA PRO A 90 4.78 -18.15 -5.45
C PRO A 90 5.77 -17.57 -6.47
N ASN A 91 6.33 -18.44 -7.32
CA ASN A 91 7.31 -18.06 -8.34
C ASN A 91 6.68 -17.75 -9.71
N SER A 92 5.34 -17.78 -9.84
CA SER A 92 4.66 -17.41 -11.08
C SER A 92 5.00 -15.98 -11.49
N LEU A 93 5.36 -15.81 -12.76
CA LEU A 93 5.62 -14.53 -13.38
C LEU A 93 4.37 -14.10 -14.15
N TYR A 94 3.89 -12.91 -13.84
CA TYR A 94 2.70 -12.34 -14.46
C TYR A 94 3.09 -11.51 -15.68
N PRO A 95 2.18 -11.33 -16.64
CA PRO A 95 2.47 -10.57 -17.85
C PRO A 95 2.92 -9.14 -17.55
N ALA A 96 3.93 -8.72 -18.28
CA ALA A 96 4.42 -7.35 -18.33
C ALA A 96 4.31 -6.77 -19.74
N LEU A 97 4.31 -5.44 -19.87
CA LEU A 97 4.32 -4.79 -21.19
C LEU A 97 5.74 -4.49 -21.68
N ALA A 98 6.59 -3.90 -20.83
CA ALA A 98 7.97 -3.55 -21.18
C ALA A 98 8.99 -4.52 -20.54
N PRO A 99 9.92 -5.13 -21.31
CA PRO A 99 10.87 -6.11 -20.78
C PRO A 99 11.92 -5.45 -19.88
N MET A 100 12.04 -5.94 -18.65
CA MET A 100 13.05 -5.54 -17.65
C MET A 100 13.46 -6.74 -16.80
N THR A 101 14.67 -6.77 -16.24
CA THR A 101 15.07 -7.88 -15.34
C THR A 101 14.29 -7.85 -14.03
N ASP A 102 13.99 -6.64 -13.57
CA ASP A 102 13.25 -6.33 -12.36
C ASP A 102 12.14 -5.35 -12.71
N GLU A 103 11.01 -5.54 -12.07
CA GLU A 103 9.91 -4.59 -12.18
C GLU A 103 10.22 -3.32 -11.36
N THR A 104 9.77 -2.17 -11.84
CA THR A 104 10.08 -0.87 -11.24
C THR A 104 9.05 -0.46 -10.19
N HIS A 105 9.45 0.41 -9.27
CA HIS A 105 8.49 1.16 -8.47
C HIS A 105 7.58 2.00 -9.36
N SER A 106 6.42 2.37 -8.82
CA SER A 106 5.49 3.30 -9.46
C SER A 106 5.33 4.57 -8.63
N GLY A 107 5.01 5.66 -9.32
CA GLY A 107 5.05 7.04 -8.78
C GLY A 107 3.69 7.65 -8.49
N GLU A 108 2.62 6.87 -8.48
CA GLU A 108 1.32 7.32 -8.00
C GLU A 108 1.28 7.44 -6.47
N ASP A 109 0.34 8.25 -5.99
CA ASP A 109 0.11 8.45 -4.56
C ASP A 109 -0.25 7.12 -3.87
N VAL A 110 0.32 6.89 -2.69
CA VAL A 110 0.03 5.73 -1.85
C VAL A 110 -0.90 6.10 -0.69
N ALA A 111 -1.71 5.13 -0.27
CA ALA A 111 -2.64 5.33 0.83
C ALA A 111 -1.90 5.39 2.19
N VAL A 112 -2.46 6.22 3.08
CA VAL A 112 -2.09 6.25 4.50
C VAL A 112 -3.34 5.96 5.32
N TYR A 113 -3.27 4.97 6.19
CA TYR A 113 -4.31 4.64 7.17
C TYR A 113 -3.80 4.96 8.56
N SER A 114 -4.63 5.51 9.43
CA SER A 114 -4.24 5.80 10.81
C SER A 114 -5.37 5.60 11.80
N SER A 115 -5.00 5.22 13.03
CA SER A 115 -5.92 5.02 14.15
C SER A 115 -5.23 5.40 15.47
N GLY A 116 -5.95 6.10 16.35
CA GLY A 116 -5.45 6.51 17.66
C GLY A 116 -5.26 8.03 17.82
N PRO A 117 -4.49 8.48 18.82
CA PRO A 117 -4.29 9.90 19.13
C PRO A 117 -3.75 10.67 17.93
N TRP A 118 -4.36 11.82 17.62
CA TRP A 118 -3.96 12.70 16.51
C TRP A 118 -4.07 12.13 15.09
N SER A 119 -4.65 10.93 14.90
CA SER A 119 -4.89 10.33 13.57
C SER A 119 -5.61 11.25 12.57
N HIS A 120 -6.50 12.13 13.05
CA HIS A 120 -7.21 13.12 12.22
C HIS A 120 -6.30 14.11 11.48
N MET A 121 -5.02 14.26 11.88
CA MET A 121 -4.04 15.07 11.15
C MET A 121 -3.61 14.44 9.82
N LEU A 122 -3.74 13.11 9.68
CA LEU A 122 -3.42 12.35 8.47
C LEU A 122 -4.68 12.20 7.62
N SER A 123 -5.15 13.31 7.05
CA SER A 123 -6.32 13.35 6.18
C SER A 123 -6.08 14.21 4.93
N GLY A 124 -6.80 13.89 3.85
CA GLY A 124 -6.63 14.55 2.56
C GLY A 124 -5.42 14.04 1.78
N VAL A 125 -4.81 14.93 1.00
CA VAL A 125 -3.58 14.66 0.21
C VAL A 125 -2.48 15.53 0.78
N TYR A 126 -1.32 14.92 1.03
CA TYR A 126 -0.18 15.59 1.64
C TYR A 126 1.13 14.92 1.22
N GLU A 127 2.22 15.67 1.38
CA GLU A 127 3.57 15.16 1.20
C GLU A 127 3.88 14.05 2.22
N GLN A 128 4.62 13.02 1.80
CA GLN A 128 5.02 11.89 2.65
C GLN A 128 5.73 12.34 3.94
N THR A 129 6.38 13.50 3.91
CA THR A 129 7.07 14.12 5.07
C THR A 129 6.12 14.52 6.22
N LEU A 130 4.81 14.63 5.98
CA LEU A 130 3.82 14.89 7.03
C LEU A 130 3.68 13.71 8.00
N ILE A 131 3.93 12.47 7.55
CA ILE A 131 3.82 11.25 8.35
C ILE A 131 4.74 11.33 9.58
N PRO A 132 6.08 11.44 9.43
CA PRO A 132 6.97 11.54 10.59
C PRO A 132 6.73 12.82 11.40
N ALA A 133 6.33 13.93 10.77
CA ALA A 133 5.99 15.16 11.48
C ALA A 133 4.81 14.95 12.44
N THR A 134 3.78 14.22 12.00
CA THR A 134 2.61 13.91 12.82
C THR A 134 2.95 12.93 13.94
N LEU A 135 3.77 11.91 13.66
CA LEU A 135 4.24 10.97 14.68
C LEU A 135 5.01 11.70 15.79
N MET A 136 5.96 12.58 15.43
CA MET A 136 6.71 13.41 16.39
C MET A 136 5.79 14.32 17.20
N PHE A 137 4.82 14.97 16.54
CA PHE A 137 3.85 15.83 17.19
C PHE A 137 3.03 15.05 18.23
N ALA A 138 2.49 13.90 17.84
CA ALA A 138 1.62 13.06 18.66
C ALA A 138 2.36 12.43 19.85
N SER A 139 3.61 12.02 19.66
CA SER A 139 4.43 11.36 20.69
C SER A 139 5.22 12.33 21.58
N CYS A 140 5.08 13.64 21.36
CA CYS A 140 5.85 14.67 22.05
C CYS A 140 7.38 14.53 21.94
N ILE A 141 7.87 14.14 20.75
CA ILE A 141 9.29 13.96 20.47
C ILE A 141 9.75 14.99 19.43
N GLY A 142 11.02 15.40 19.53
CA GLY A 142 11.67 16.26 18.55
C GLY A 142 11.67 17.75 18.92
N PRO A 143 12.36 18.59 18.11
CA PRO A 143 12.61 19.99 18.44
C PRO A 143 11.46 20.95 18.06
N SER A 144 10.46 20.48 17.31
CA SER A 144 9.38 21.30 16.76
C SER A 144 8.16 21.38 17.69
N LEU A 145 7.05 21.94 17.20
CA LEU A 145 5.76 21.93 17.91
C LEU A 145 5.33 20.48 18.18
N THR A 146 4.83 20.22 19.38
CA THR A 146 4.33 18.92 19.83
C THR A 146 3.01 19.07 20.57
N ALA A 147 2.26 17.97 20.71
CA ALA A 147 1.03 17.96 21.51
C ALA A 147 1.24 18.46 22.95
N CYS A 148 2.41 18.18 23.54
CA CYS A 148 2.76 18.56 24.91
C CYS A 148 3.11 20.05 25.07
N ASN A 149 3.63 20.70 24.02
CA ASN A 149 3.96 22.14 24.05
C ASN A 149 2.89 23.01 23.36
N HIS A 150 1.98 22.43 22.58
CA HIS A 150 0.89 23.15 21.91
C HIS A 150 -0.03 23.91 22.89
N TYR A 151 -0.30 23.33 24.08
CA TYR A 151 -1.10 24.00 25.11
C TYR A 151 -0.42 25.24 25.71
N ASN A 152 0.92 25.25 25.77
CA ASN A 152 1.68 26.39 26.29
C ASN A 152 1.73 27.58 25.32
N PHE A 153 1.48 27.37 24.02
CA PHE A 153 1.40 28.45 23.03
C PHE A 153 0.04 29.17 23.02
N ARG A 154 -1.03 28.53 23.50
CA ARG A 154 -2.38 29.14 23.52
C ARG A 154 -2.72 29.88 24.81
N GLN A 155 -1.93 29.75 25.87
CA GLN A 155 -2.12 30.60 27.04
C GLN A 155 -1.52 31.98 26.77
N PRO A 156 -2.30 33.08 26.87
CA PRO A 156 -1.69 34.40 26.88
C PRO A 156 -0.69 34.43 28.03
N LYS A 157 0.55 34.86 27.76
CA LYS A 157 1.49 35.18 28.82
C LYS A 157 0.82 36.25 29.69
N ILE A 158 0.30 35.87 30.85
CA ILE A 158 -0.06 36.85 31.88
C ILE A 158 1.27 37.41 32.36
N VAL A 159 1.63 38.57 31.81
CA VAL A 159 2.75 39.36 32.30
C VAL A 159 2.30 39.93 33.65
N SER A 160 2.83 39.39 34.74
CA SER A 160 2.74 39.98 36.08
C SER A 160 3.74 41.12 36.22
#